data_AF-A0A8J2TZP8-F1
#
_entry.id   AF-A0A8J2TZP8-F1
#
_cell.length_a   1.000
_cell.length_b   1.000
_cell.length_c   1.000
_cell.angle_alpha   90.00
_cell.angle_beta   90.00
_cell.angle_gamma   90.00
#
_symmetry.space_group_name_H-M   'P 1'
#
loop_
_entity.id
_entity.type
_entity.pdbx_description
1 polymer ?
#
loop_
_entity_poly.entity_id
_entity_poly.type
_entity_poly.pdbx_seq_one_letter_code
_entity_poly.pdbx_strand_id
1 'polypeptide(L)'
;MRLCPVPPPVLRRRDRPAAAPAGFGPSWADVSHLPGARGYADGMELGSNASRGLLAAVFVVHNAEELTFLNRGGMLPPALAARFPRLEGLYGRRRLAPVMLALTGAVAAVLSSRRPGATALHAAAAGALGANALVHIGRAAAERRYNPGAATAPALLGAAALHLVVVREHGPGKTAATAVLGALLMPAGIAAALAAGHGVTLAAVLTASRGQAPPG
;
A
#
# COMPACT_ATOMS: atom_id res chain seq x y z
N MET A 1 -24.47 67.70 -22.36
CA MET A 1 -24.85 66.33 -22.77
C MET A 1 -24.52 65.38 -21.63
N ARG A 2 -25.53 64.81 -20.96
CA ARG A 2 -25.34 63.77 -19.93
C ARG A 2 -25.45 62.41 -20.61
N LEU A 3 -24.39 61.62 -20.55
CA LEU A 3 -24.37 60.26 -21.08
C LEU A 3 -25.13 59.35 -20.11
N CYS A 4 -26.17 58.67 -20.59
CA CYS A 4 -26.88 57.65 -19.83
C CYS A 4 -25.95 56.45 -19.58
N PRO A 5 -25.86 55.92 -18.34
CA PRO A 5 -25.08 54.73 -18.07
C PRO A 5 -25.73 53.51 -18.73
N VAL A 6 -24.96 52.79 -19.53
CA VAL A 6 -25.35 51.48 -20.09
C VAL A 6 -25.25 50.45 -18.96
N PRO A 7 -26.34 49.73 -18.63
CA PRO A 7 -26.28 48.69 -17.61
C PRO A 7 -25.41 47.52 -18.07
N PRO A 8 -24.65 46.87 -17.16
CA PRO A 8 -23.80 45.74 -17.52
C PRO A 8 -24.64 44.56 -18.01
N PRO A 9 -24.10 43.73 -18.93
CA PRO A 9 -24.80 42.56 -19.43
C PRO A 9 -25.10 41.60 -18.27
N VAL A 10 -26.38 41.31 -18.07
CA VAL A 10 -26.84 40.26 -17.18
C VAL A 10 -26.35 38.94 -17.76
N LEU A 11 -25.27 38.40 -17.20
CA LEU A 11 -24.84 37.03 -17.47
C LEU A 11 -25.99 36.11 -17.06
N ARG A 12 -26.77 35.65 -18.04
CA ARG A 12 -27.72 34.54 -17.85
C ARG A 12 -26.93 33.41 -17.21
N ARG A 13 -27.28 33.11 -15.96
CA ARG A 13 -26.87 31.92 -15.23
C ARG A 13 -27.15 30.75 -16.18
N ARG A 14 -26.13 30.25 -16.88
CA ARG A 14 -26.27 29.02 -17.67
C ARG A 14 -26.83 28.00 -16.69
N ASP A 15 -27.99 27.47 -17.04
CA ASP A 15 -28.61 26.38 -16.31
C ASP A 15 -27.51 25.34 -16.05
N ARG A 16 -27.08 25.25 -14.79
CA ARG A 16 -26.23 24.14 -14.38
C ARG A 16 -27.09 22.92 -14.70
N PRO A 17 -26.62 21.99 -15.56
CA PRO A 17 -27.34 20.73 -15.72
C PRO A 17 -27.54 20.17 -14.32
N ALA A 18 -28.80 19.86 -13.99
CA ALA A 18 -29.15 19.27 -12.71
C ALA A 18 -28.15 18.14 -12.45
N ALA A 19 -27.52 18.15 -11.28
CA ALA A 19 -26.59 17.11 -10.89
C ALA A 19 -27.30 15.77 -11.11
N ALA A 20 -26.81 14.99 -12.08
CA ALA A 20 -27.35 13.67 -12.34
C ALA A 20 -27.35 12.90 -11.01
N PRO A 21 -28.44 12.20 -10.66
CA PRO A 21 -28.49 11.43 -9.43
C PRO A 21 -27.25 10.54 -9.36
N ALA A 22 -26.53 10.63 -8.24
CA ALA A 22 -25.35 9.81 -7.98
C ALA A 22 -25.77 8.33 -8.00
N GLY A 23 -25.63 7.66 -9.15
CA GLY A 23 -26.02 6.26 -9.28
C GLY A 23 -26.37 5.75 -10.68
N PHE A 24 -26.56 6.60 -11.68
CA PHE A 24 -26.95 6.16 -13.03
C PHE A 24 -25.97 6.67 -14.11
N GLY A 25 -24.77 6.10 -14.12
CA GLY A 25 -24.01 5.97 -15.38
C GLY A 25 -24.50 4.71 -16.10
N PRO A 26 -24.44 4.66 -17.44
CA PRO A 26 -24.66 3.40 -18.15
C PRO A 26 -23.77 2.31 -17.54
N SER A 27 -24.36 1.16 -17.24
CA SER A 27 -23.56 0.04 -16.74
C SER A 27 -22.56 -0.36 -17.84
N TRP A 28 -21.44 -0.99 -17.47
CA TRP A 28 -20.50 -1.49 -18.48
C TRP A 28 -21.21 -2.37 -19.51
N ALA A 29 -22.23 -3.14 -19.09
CA ALA A 29 -23.04 -3.94 -20.02
C ALA A 29 -23.67 -3.07 -21.13
N ASP A 30 -24.09 -1.85 -20.83
CA ASP A 30 -24.79 -0.93 -21.73
C ASP A 30 -23.86 -0.23 -22.73
N VAL A 31 -22.54 -0.24 -22.53
CA VAL A 31 -21.56 0.39 -23.44
C VAL A 31 -20.60 -0.61 -24.08
N SER A 32 -20.65 -1.88 -23.65
CA SER A 32 -19.79 -2.97 -24.17
C SER A 32 -19.92 -3.25 -25.66
N HIS A 33 -21.05 -2.88 -26.27
CA HIS A 33 -21.33 -3.08 -27.69
C HIS A 33 -20.88 -1.90 -28.57
N LEU A 34 -20.44 -0.78 -27.99
CA LEU A 34 -20.04 0.40 -28.77
C LEU A 34 -18.67 0.19 -29.45
N PRO A 35 -18.49 0.63 -30.71
CA PRO A 35 -17.18 0.67 -31.34
C PRO A 35 -16.18 1.48 -30.50
N GLY A 36 -15.05 0.88 -30.14
CA GLY A 36 -14.04 1.50 -29.27
C GLY A 36 -14.12 1.13 -27.79
N ALA A 37 -15.21 0.48 -27.34
CA ALA A 37 -15.35 0.01 -25.96
C ALA A 37 -14.23 -0.96 -25.55
N ARG A 38 -13.81 -1.85 -26.47
CA ARG A 38 -12.66 -2.75 -26.23
C ARG A 38 -11.36 -2.00 -25.97
N GLY A 39 -11.04 -0.97 -26.78
CA GLY A 39 -9.82 -0.19 -26.60
C GLY A 39 -9.79 0.59 -25.28
N TYR A 40 -10.95 1.06 -24.82
CA TYR A 40 -11.07 1.69 -23.50
C TYR A 40 -10.88 0.68 -22.36
N ALA A 41 -11.47 -0.51 -22.46
CA ALA A 41 -11.29 -1.60 -21.48
C ALA A 41 -9.83 -2.06 -21.40
N ASP A 42 -9.18 -2.27 -22.54
CA ASP A 42 -7.76 -2.65 -22.63
C ASP A 42 -6.87 -1.58 -21.98
N GLY A 43 -7.14 -0.29 -22.25
CA GLY A 43 -6.42 0.83 -21.65
C GLY A 43 -6.55 0.89 -20.13
N MET A 44 -7.75 0.64 -19.59
CA MET A 44 -7.97 0.55 -18.14
C MET A 44 -7.25 -0.65 -17.52
N GLU A 45 -7.26 -1.80 -18.18
CA GLU A 45 -6.56 -3.00 -17.68
C GLU A 45 -5.04 -2.76 -17.66
N LEU A 46 -4.48 -2.14 -18.70
CA LEU A 46 -3.08 -1.72 -18.77
C LEU A 46 -2.72 -0.78 -17.62
N GLY A 47 -3.52 0.27 -17.36
CA GLY A 47 -3.30 1.18 -16.23
C GLY A 47 -3.38 0.50 -14.87
N SER A 48 -4.32 -0.44 -14.71
CA SER A 48 -4.49 -1.25 -13.51
C SER A 48 -3.29 -2.18 -13.27
N ASN A 49 -2.83 -2.89 -14.30
CA ASN A 49 -1.64 -3.74 -14.25
C ASN A 49 -0.37 -2.92 -13.95
N ALA A 50 -0.19 -1.78 -14.62
CA ALA A 50 0.97 -0.91 -14.43
C ALA A 50 1.04 -0.35 -13.00
N SER A 51 -0.09 0.13 -12.46
CA SER A 51 -0.12 0.66 -11.09
C SER A 51 0.16 -0.42 -10.03
N ARG A 52 -0.33 -1.66 -10.22
CA ARG A 52 0.01 -2.80 -9.34
C ARG A 52 1.48 -3.17 -9.40
N GLY A 53 2.02 -3.26 -10.62
CA GLY A 53 3.44 -3.56 -10.84
C GLY A 53 4.35 -2.50 -10.22
N LEU A 54 4.01 -1.22 -10.40
CA LEU A 54 4.75 -0.11 -9.79
C LEU A 54 4.70 -0.17 -8.27
N LEU A 55 3.52 -0.37 -7.66
CA LEU A 55 3.39 -0.48 -6.21
C LEU A 55 4.22 -1.64 -5.65
N ALA A 56 4.17 -2.81 -6.29
CA ALA A 56 4.97 -3.96 -5.89
C ALA A 56 6.48 -3.69 -6.02
N ALA A 57 6.93 -3.11 -7.14
CA ALA A 57 8.33 -2.79 -7.37
C ALA A 57 8.86 -1.78 -6.34
N VAL A 58 8.12 -0.71 -6.07
CA VAL A 58 8.52 0.28 -5.07
C VAL A 58 8.54 -0.33 -3.65
N PHE A 59 7.60 -1.22 -3.32
CA PHE A 59 7.62 -1.90 -2.02
C PHE A 59 8.84 -2.82 -1.87
N VAL A 60 9.25 -3.54 -2.93
CA VAL A 60 10.49 -4.34 -2.93
C VAL A 60 11.70 -3.46 -2.66
N VAL A 61 11.81 -2.31 -3.35
CA VAL A 61 12.90 -1.36 -3.15
C VAL A 61 12.89 -0.79 -1.72
N HIS A 62 11.70 -0.48 -1.18
CA HIS A 62 11.53 -0.01 0.19
C HIS A 62 12.04 -1.02 1.22
N ASN A 63 11.66 -2.29 1.09
CA ASN A 63 12.15 -3.34 2.00
C ASN A 63 13.66 -3.61 1.81
N ALA A 64 14.19 -3.46 0.60
CA ALA A 64 15.63 -3.57 0.35
C ALA A 64 16.42 -2.43 1.02
N GLU A 65 15.91 -1.19 1.00
CA GLU A 65 16.48 -0.07 1.77
C GLU A 65 16.50 -0.42 3.26
N GLU A 66 15.33 -0.78 3.82
CA GLU A 66 15.23 -1.12 5.24
C GLU A 66 16.22 -2.22 5.66
N LEU A 67 16.33 -3.31 4.89
CA LEU A 67 17.27 -4.40 5.17
C LEU A 67 18.74 -4.00 5.05
N THR A 68 19.05 -3.08 4.15
CA THR A 68 20.41 -2.57 3.93
C THR A 68 20.84 -1.66 5.08
N PHE A 69 19.91 -0.83 5.57
CA PHE A 69 20.17 0.19 6.58
C PHE A 69 19.72 -0.20 7.99
N LEU A 70 19.26 -1.45 8.18
CA LEU A 70 18.73 -1.96 9.44
C LEU A 70 19.66 -1.75 10.65
N ASN A 71 20.98 -1.75 10.41
CA ASN A 71 22.00 -1.55 11.44
C ASN A 71 22.30 -0.07 11.76
N ARG A 72 21.75 0.89 11.01
CA ARG A 72 22.04 2.33 11.13
C ARG A 72 20.94 3.14 11.82
N GLY A 73 19.79 2.53 12.10
CA GLY A 73 18.71 3.16 12.87
C GLY A 73 18.53 2.42 14.19
N GLY A 74 18.38 3.14 15.31
CA GLY A 74 17.94 2.54 16.56
C GLY A 74 16.63 1.77 16.32
N MET A 75 16.67 0.45 16.48
CA MET A 75 15.59 -0.44 16.03
C MET A 75 14.32 -0.27 16.87
N LEU A 76 14.49 0.03 18.15
CA LEU A 76 13.42 0.42 19.06
C LEU A 76 13.74 1.81 19.66
N PRO A 77 12.73 2.68 19.82
CA PRO A 77 12.87 3.85 20.68
C PRO A 77 13.37 3.44 22.08
N PRO A 78 14.26 4.21 22.73
CA PRO A 78 14.85 3.82 24.02
C PRO A 78 13.80 3.47 25.08
N ALA A 79 12.69 4.20 25.11
CA ALA A 79 11.57 3.92 26.02
C ALA A 79 10.90 2.56 25.77
N LEU A 80 10.79 2.14 24.51
CA LEU A 80 10.27 0.83 24.12
C LEU A 80 11.30 -0.28 24.41
N ALA A 81 12.58 -0.03 24.15
CA ALA A 81 13.64 -0.99 24.45
C ALA A 81 13.72 -1.28 25.95
N ALA A 82 13.65 -0.23 26.79
CA ALA A 82 13.63 -0.35 28.24
C ALA A 82 12.39 -1.11 28.75
N ARG A 83 11.22 -0.86 28.14
CA ARG A 83 9.96 -1.50 28.55
C ARG A 83 9.81 -2.93 28.05
N PHE A 84 10.48 -3.27 26.94
CA PHE A 84 10.37 -4.57 26.28
C PHE A 84 11.75 -5.09 25.83
N PRO A 85 12.65 -5.43 26.75
CA PRO A 85 14.03 -5.82 26.44
C PRO A 85 14.11 -7.07 25.56
N ARG A 86 13.09 -7.93 25.60
CA ARG A 86 13.00 -9.13 24.74
C ARG A 86 12.75 -8.80 23.27
N LEU A 87 12.19 -7.62 22.94
CA LEU A 87 11.95 -7.24 21.56
C LEU A 87 13.27 -6.99 20.83
N GLU A 88 14.27 -6.40 21.48
CA GLU A 88 15.54 -6.03 20.84
C GLU A 88 16.24 -7.23 20.16
N GLY A 89 16.18 -8.42 20.78
CA GLY A 89 16.69 -9.66 20.20
C GLY A 89 15.90 -10.19 19.00
N LEU A 90 14.62 -9.81 18.85
CA LEU A 90 13.74 -10.20 17.75
C LEU A 90 13.94 -9.29 16.52
N TYR A 91 14.39 -8.07 16.75
CA TYR A 91 14.63 -7.07 15.71
C TYR A 91 15.99 -7.23 15.01
N GLY A 92 16.84 -8.20 15.39
CA GLY A 92 18.12 -8.41 14.69
C GLY A 92 17.95 -8.74 13.19
N ARG A 93 18.86 -8.22 12.35
CA ARG A 93 18.84 -8.39 10.88
C ARG A 93 18.62 -9.84 10.40
N ARG A 94 19.24 -10.82 11.07
CA ARG A 94 19.09 -12.24 10.74
C ARG A 94 17.67 -12.78 10.92
N ARG A 95 16.89 -12.20 11.84
CA ARG A 95 15.51 -12.60 12.13
C ARG A 95 14.49 -11.80 11.32
N LEU A 96 14.76 -10.51 11.09
CA LEU A 96 13.86 -9.65 10.31
C LEU A 96 13.96 -9.89 8.80
N ALA A 97 15.14 -10.19 8.27
CA ALA A 97 15.32 -10.46 6.83
C ALA A 97 14.34 -11.50 6.25
N PRO A 98 14.20 -12.71 6.81
CA PRO A 98 13.26 -13.69 6.28
C PRO A 98 11.80 -13.25 6.42
N VAL A 99 11.45 -12.54 7.51
CA VAL A 99 10.08 -12.02 7.72
C VAL A 99 9.74 -10.96 6.67
N MET A 100 10.66 -10.02 6.41
CA MET A 100 10.48 -8.98 5.41
C MET A 100 10.41 -9.56 4.00
N LEU A 101 11.24 -10.56 3.68
CA LEU A 101 11.18 -11.26 2.40
C LEU A 101 9.83 -11.97 2.22
N ALA A 102 9.36 -12.69 3.25
CA ALA A 102 8.06 -13.36 3.22
C ALA A 102 6.90 -12.38 3.07
N LEU A 103 6.93 -11.25 3.80
CA LEU A 103 5.94 -10.18 3.68
C LEU A 103 5.94 -9.56 2.28
N THR A 104 7.13 -9.30 1.72
CA THR A 104 7.30 -8.80 0.35
C THR A 104 6.65 -9.75 -0.65
N GLY A 105 6.95 -11.05 -0.55
CA GLY A 105 6.36 -12.08 -1.41
C GLY A 105 4.85 -12.18 -1.28
N ALA A 106 4.32 -12.12 -0.05
CA ALA A 106 2.88 -12.17 0.20
C ALA A 106 2.15 -10.97 -0.42
N VAL A 107 2.68 -9.76 -0.27
CA VAL A 107 2.11 -8.55 -0.87
C VAL A 107 2.20 -8.61 -2.40
N ALA A 108 3.33 -9.04 -2.96
CA ALA A 108 3.48 -9.20 -4.41
C ALA A 108 2.49 -10.22 -4.97
N ALA A 109 2.26 -11.33 -4.26
CA ALA A 109 1.26 -12.34 -4.63
C ALA A 109 -0.17 -11.79 -4.55
N VAL A 110 -0.48 -11.00 -3.52
CA VAL A 110 -1.77 -10.29 -3.42
C VAL A 110 -1.96 -9.36 -4.61
N LEU A 111 -0.97 -8.51 -4.92
CA LEU A 111 -1.03 -7.55 -6.04
C LEU A 111 -0.99 -8.23 -7.42
N SER A 112 -0.57 -9.49 -7.51
CA SER A 112 -0.60 -10.27 -8.75
C SER A 112 -1.90 -11.08 -8.92
N SER A 113 -2.74 -11.15 -7.88
CA SER A 113 -3.94 -11.98 -7.88
C SER A 113 -5.01 -11.43 -8.83
N ARG A 114 -5.47 -12.28 -9.75
CA ARG A 114 -6.59 -11.98 -10.66
C ARG A 114 -7.92 -12.60 -10.20
N ARG A 115 -7.96 -13.12 -8.96
CA ARG A 115 -9.15 -13.80 -8.43
C ARG A 115 -10.34 -12.84 -8.28
N PRO A 116 -11.60 -13.32 -8.40
CA PRO A 116 -12.77 -12.52 -8.06
C PRO A 116 -12.65 -11.95 -6.64
N GLY A 117 -12.89 -10.64 -6.49
CA GLY A 117 -12.73 -9.93 -5.22
C GLY A 117 -11.29 -9.47 -4.88
N ALA A 118 -10.29 -9.77 -5.72
CA ALA A 118 -8.91 -9.34 -5.49
C ALA A 118 -8.76 -7.81 -5.40
N THR A 119 -9.65 -7.04 -6.03
CA THR A 119 -9.70 -5.56 -5.93
C THR A 119 -9.75 -5.06 -4.49
N ALA A 120 -10.50 -5.74 -3.61
CA ALA A 120 -10.55 -5.40 -2.19
C ALA A 120 -9.19 -5.67 -1.50
N LEU A 121 -8.56 -6.81 -1.83
CA LEU A 121 -7.23 -7.13 -1.31
C LEU A 121 -6.16 -6.15 -1.79
N HIS A 122 -6.24 -5.72 -3.05
CA HIS A 122 -5.34 -4.69 -3.60
C HIS A 122 -5.51 -3.35 -2.87
N ALA A 123 -6.74 -2.92 -2.62
CA ALA A 123 -7.03 -1.70 -1.87
C ALA A 123 -6.51 -1.79 -0.43
N ALA A 124 -6.72 -2.93 0.25
CA ALA A 124 -6.21 -3.15 1.59
C ALA A 124 -4.67 -3.13 1.63
N ALA A 125 -4.02 -3.79 0.67
CA ALA A 125 -2.56 -3.80 0.55
C ALA A 125 -2.03 -2.38 0.32
N ALA A 126 -2.60 -1.63 -0.63
CA ALA A 126 -2.20 -0.24 -0.87
C ALA A 126 -2.42 0.66 0.35
N GLY A 127 -3.52 0.48 1.08
CA GLY A 127 -3.77 1.18 2.35
C GLY A 127 -2.72 0.87 3.42
N ALA A 128 -2.37 -0.40 3.61
CA ALA A 128 -1.33 -0.83 4.55
C ALA A 128 0.06 -0.28 4.16
N LEU A 129 0.42 -0.33 2.88
CA LEU A 129 1.68 0.19 2.37
C LEU A 129 1.78 1.72 2.49
N GLY A 130 0.70 2.44 2.17
CA GLY A 130 0.61 3.87 2.35
C GLY A 130 0.75 4.29 3.82
N ALA A 131 0.11 3.56 4.74
CA ALA A 131 0.27 3.77 6.17
C ALA A 131 1.72 3.52 6.63
N ASN A 132 2.37 2.46 6.13
CA ASN A 132 3.77 2.19 6.42
C ASN A 132 4.67 3.37 6.01
N ALA A 133 4.52 3.85 4.76
CA ALA A 133 5.26 5.00 4.26
C ALA A 133 5.08 6.26 5.14
N LEU A 134 3.84 6.54 5.57
CA LEU A 134 3.55 7.66 6.46
C LEU A 134 4.25 7.53 7.82
N VAL A 135 4.36 6.32 8.37
CA VAL A 135 5.09 6.06 9.62
C VAL A 135 6.58 6.42 9.47
N HIS A 136 7.24 6.02 8.38
CA HIS A 136 8.64 6.37 8.13
C HIS A 136 8.86 7.87 7.96
N ILE A 137 7.99 8.54 7.20
CA ILE A 137 8.04 9.99 6.99
C ILE A 137 7.81 10.72 8.32
N GLY A 138 6.76 10.34 9.06
CA GLY A 138 6.43 10.93 10.35
C GLY A 138 7.54 10.75 11.38
N ARG A 139 8.14 9.55 11.44
CA ARG A 139 9.29 9.27 12.31
C ARG A 139 10.51 10.10 11.92
N ALA A 140 10.84 10.20 10.63
CA ALA A 140 11.96 11.01 10.15
C ALA A 140 11.78 12.49 10.51
N ALA A 141 10.55 13.01 10.32
CA ALA A 141 10.21 14.40 10.65
C ALA A 141 10.26 14.67 12.16
N ALA A 142 9.70 13.77 12.98
CA ALA A 142 9.66 13.91 14.43
C ALA A 142 11.06 13.80 15.07
N GLU A 143 11.86 12.82 14.64
CA GLU A 143 13.21 12.60 15.16
C GLU A 143 14.27 13.51 14.50
N ARG A 144 13.90 14.21 13.42
CA ARG A 144 14.81 14.97 12.54
C ARG A 144 16.04 14.17 12.12
N ARG A 145 15.84 12.89 11.89
CA ARG A 145 16.89 11.90 11.63
C ARG A 145 16.42 10.89 10.60
N TYR A 146 17.37 10.40 9.83
CA TYR A 146 17.12 9.28 8.93
C TYR A 146 16.69 8.04 9.73
N ASN A 147 15.66 7.35 9.23
CA ASN A 147 15.31 5.99 9.63
C ASN A 147 15.29 5.10 8.39
N PRO A 148 15.63 3.79 8.51
CA PRO A 148 15.56 2.89 7.37
C PRO A 148 14.16 2.89 6.75
N GLY A 149 14.06 3.09 5.44
CA GLY A 149 12.80 3.21 4.69
C GLY A 149 12.37 4.67 4.45
N ALA A 150 13.02 5.66 5.08
CA ALA A 150 12.65 7.05 4.90
C ALA A 150 12.96 7.60 3.50
N ALA A 151 13.97 7.07 2.80
CA ALA A 151 14.32 7.57 1.47
C ALA A 151 13.33 7.09 0.39
N THR A 152 12.82 5.86 0.51
CA THR A 152 11.82 5.29 -0.40
C THR A 152 10.37 5.57 -0.01
N ALA A 153 10.09 5.94 1.25
CA ALA A 153 8.73 6.16 1.72
C ALA A 153 7.89 7.14 0.86
N PRO A 154 8.41 8.30 0.39
CA PRO A 154 7.64 9.18 -0.49
C PRO A 154 7.20 8.51 -1.80
N ALA A 155 8.08 7.72 -2.42
CA ALA A 155 7.75 6.97 -3.63
C ALA A 155 6.71 5.89 -3.35
N LEU A 156 6.84 5.18 -2.21
CA LEU A 156 5.87 4.15 -1.80
C LEU A 156 4.49 4.75 -1.55
N LEU A 157 4.42 5.91 -0.88
CA LEU A 157 3.19 6.65 -0.65
C LEU A 157 2.54 7.10 -1.97
N GLY A 158 3.35 7.64 -2.89
CA GLY A 158 2.86 8.05 -4.21
C GLY A 158 2.31 6.89 -5.03
N ALA A 159 3.00 5.76 -5.06
CA ALA A 159 2.54 4.55 -5.74
C ALA A 159 1.26 3.98 -5.12
N ALA A 160 1.16 3.98 -3.78
CA ALA A 160 -0.04 3.53 -3.07
C ALA A 160 -1.24 4.45 -3.37
N ALA A 161 -1.04 5.77 -3.33
CA ALA A 161 -2.09 6.75 -3.65
C ALA A 161 -2.56 6.62 -5.11
N LEU A 162 -1.63 6.54 -6.06
CA LEU A 162 -1.93 6.31 -7.48
C LEU A 162 -2.75 5.03 -7.67
N HIS A 163 -2.34 3.93 -7.04
CA HIS A 163 -3.06 2.67 -7.16
C HIS A 163 -4.48 2.75 -6.57
N LEU A 164 -4.67 3.45 -5.44
CA LEU A 164 -5.99 3.66 -4.86
C LEU A 164 -6.91 4.52 -5.75
N VAL A 165 -6.36 5.50 -6.47
CA VAL A 165 -7.11 6.26 -7.49
C VAL A 165 -7.58 5.32 -8.59
N VAL A 166 -6.67 4.53 -9.16
CA VAL A 166 -7.00 3.56 -10.21
C VAL A 166 -8.04 2.54 -9.73
N VAL A 167 -7.89 1.99 -8.53
CA VAL A 167 -8.86 1.01 -7.99
C VAL A 167 -10.22 1.64 -7.72
N ARG A 168 -10.27 2.90 -7.27
CA ARG A 168 -11.53 3.62 -7.00
C ARG A 168 -12.35 3.81 -8.28
N GLU A 169 -11.71 4.10 -9.40
CA GLU A 169 -12.37 4.21 -10.71
C GLU A 169 -13.08 2.90 -11.12
N HIS A 170 -12.64 1.76 -10.59
CA HIS A 170 -13.23 0.45 -10.86
C HIS A 170 -14.26 0.00 -9.80
N GLY A 171 -14.55 0.81 -8.77
CA GLY A 171 -15.49 0.44 -7.69
C GLY A 171 -15.44 1.38 -6.48
N PRO A 172 -16.18 2.51 -6.48
CA PRO A 172 -15.93 3.61 -5.54
C PRO A 172 -16.40 3.34 -4.10
N GLY A 173 -17.45 2.54 -3.89
CA GLY A 173 -18.12 2.45 -2.57
C GLY A 173 -17.35 1.67 -1.49
N LYS A 174 -16.55 0.67 -1.86
CA LYS A 174 -15.85 -0.21 -0.91
C LYS A 174 -14.35 0.07 -0.82
N THR A 175 -13.77 0.69 -1.84
CA THR A 175 -12.31 0.90 -1.95
C THR A 175 -11.73 1.72 -0.80
N ALA A 176 -12.36 2.85 -0.43
CA ALA A 176 -11.86 3.69 0.66
C ALA A 176 -11.94 2.99 2.02
N ALA A 177 -13.07 2.34 2.32
CA ALA A 177 -13.26 1.60 3.56
C ALA A 177 -12.26 0.43 3.67
N THR A 178 -12.04 -0.31 2.57
CA THR A 178 -11.08 -1.41 2.54
C THR A 178 -9.63 -0.93 2.66
N ALA A 179 -9.29 0.21 2.06
CA ALA A 179 -7.96 0.81 2.23
C ALA A 179 -7.71 1.25 3.68
N VAL A 180 -8.69 1.90 4.32
CA VAL A 180 -8.61 2.27 5.74
C VAL A 180 -8.50 1.02 6.62
N LEU A 181 -9.29 -0.01 6.34
CA LEU A 181 -9.21 -1.27 7.08
C LEU A 181 -7.83 -1.92 6.94
N GLY A 182 -7.25 -1.92 5.72
CA GLY A 182 -5.89 -2.39 5.48
C GLY A 182 -4.84 -1.60 6.27
N ALA A 183 -4.96 -0.27 6.31
CA ALA A 183 -4.09 0.59 7.13
C ALA A 183 -4.19 0.27 8.62
N LEU A 184 -5.41 0.07 9.13
CA LEU A 184 -5.67 -0.22 10.55
C LEU A 184 -5.21 -1.63 10.96
N LEU A 185 -5.31 -2.61 10.06
CA LEU A 185 -4.90 -4.00 10.32
C LEU A 185 -3.40 -4.24 10.12
N MET A 186 -2.66 -3.27 9.57
CA MET A 186 -1.24 -3.40 9.31
C MET A 186 -0.42 -3.85 10.55
N PRO A 187 -0.59 -3.26 11.75
CA PRO A 187 0.16 -3.72 12.93
C PRO A 187 -0.11 -5.17 13.31
N ALA A 188 -1.37 -5.61 13.20
CA ALA A 188 -1.76 -7.00 13.48
C ALA A 188 -1.17 -7.96 12.44
N GLY A 189 -1.13 -7.56 11.16
CA GLY A 189 -0.49 -8.31 10.09
C GLY A 189 1.01 -8.47 10.29
N ILE A 190 1.71 -7.39 10.69
CA ILE A 190 3.14 -7.45 11.04
C ILE A 190 3.37 -8.39 12.23
N ALA A 191 2.56 -8.30 13.28
CA ALA A 191 2.66 -9.17 14.44
C ALA A 191 2.46 -10.66 14.05
N ALA A 192 1.48 -10.95 13.20
CA ALA A 192 1.24 -12.30 12.69
C ALA A 192 2.42 -12.81 11.82
N ALA A 193 2.98 -11.96 10.96
CA ALA A 193 4.13 -12.31 10.13
C ALA A 193 5.39 -12.58 10.97
N LEU A 194 5.61 -11.79 12.02
CA LEU A 194 6.70 -12.01 12.99
C LEU A 194 6.52 -13.31 13.77
N ALA A 195 5.29 -13.62 14.20
CA ALA A 195 4.97 -14.87 14.89
C ALA A 195 5.18 -16.09 13.98
N ALA A 196 4.71 -16.02 12.73
CA ALA A 196 4.90 -17.07 11.73
C ALA A 196 6.39 -17.28 11.40
N GLY A 197 7.15 -16.20 11.20
CA GLY A 197 8.58 -16.26 10.94
C GLY A 197 9.39 -16.88 12.08
N HIS A 198 8.98 -16.67 13.33
CA HIS A 198 9.55 -17.36 14.49
C HIS A 198 9.26 -18.86 14.47
N GLY A 199 8.04 -19.26 14.11
CA GLY A 199 7.68 -20.68 13.94
C GLY A 199 8.52 -21.37 12.86
N VAL A 200 8.70 -20.72 11.71
CA VAL A 200 9.52 -21.25 10.60
C VAL A 200 11.00 -21.34 10.99
N THR A 201 11.54 -20.31 11.64
CA THR A 201 12.93 -20.31 12.10
C THR A 201 13.17 -21.40 13.16
N LEU A 202 12.23 -21.58 14.09
CA LEU A 202 12.30 -22.62 15.10
C LEU A 202 12.23 -24.02 14.47
N ALA A 203 11.31 -24.23 13.52
CA ALA A 203 11.20 -25.49 12.78
C ALA A 203 12.49 -25.79 12.00
N ALA A 204 13.07 -24.82 11.30
CA ALA A 204 14.32 -24.99 10.56
C ALA A 204 15.50 -25.37 11.48
N VAL A 205 15.62 -24.72 12.65
CA VAL A 205 16.65 -25.06 13.65
C VAL A 205 16.45 -26.46 14.21
N LEU A 206 15.21 -26.84 14.54
CA LEU A 206 14.88 -28.18 15.06
C LEU A 206 15.10 -29.28 14.01
N THR A 207 14.95 -28.97 12.73
CA THR A 207 15.20 -29.92 11.65
C THR A 207 16.70 -30.07 11.39
N ALA A 208 17.46 -28.96 11.45
CA ALA A 208 18.91 -28.97 11.30
C ALA A 208 19.63 -29.68 12.47
N SER A 209 19.13 -29.55 13.70
CA SER A 209 19.71 -30.21 14.87
C SER A 209 19.48 -31.73 14.88
N ARG A 210 18.42 -32.23 14.24
CA ARG A 210 18.17 -33.67 14.05
C ARG A 210 19.13 -34.32 13.06
N GLY A 211 19.75 -33.55 12.17
CA GLY A 211 20.73 -34.03 11.20
C GLY A 211 22.17 -34.14 11.72
N GLN A 212 22.44 -33.70 12.95
CA GLN A 212 23.78 -33.73 13.58
C GLN A 212 23.90 -34.78 14.71
N ALA A 213 23.08 -35.84 14.69
CA ALA A 213 23.33 -36.96 15.58
C ALA A 213 24.73 -37.54 15.26
N PRO A 214 25.63 -37.68 16.26
CA PRO A 214 26.97 -38.20 16.01
C PRO A 214 26.86 -39.61 15.41
N PRO A 215 27.70 -39.97 14.43
CA PRO A 215 27.77 -41.35 13.97
C PRO A 215 28.14 -42.23 15.17
N GLY A 216 27.33 -43.27 15.40
CA GLY A 216 27.54 -44.25 16.46
C GLY A 216 28.67 -45.23 16.18
#